data_AF-A0A7L4QGZ8-F1
#
_entry.id   AF-A0A7L4QGZ8-F1
#
_cell.length_a   1.000
_cell.length_b   1.000
_cell.length_c   1.000
_cell.angle_alpha   90.00
_cell.angle_beta   90.00
_cell.angle_gamma   90.00
#
_symmetry.space_group_name_H-M   'P 1'
#
loop_
_entity.id
_entity.type
_entity.pdbx_description
1 polymer ?
#
loop_
_entity_poly.entity_id
_entity_poly.type
_entity_poly.pdbx_seq_one_letter_code
_entity_poly.pdbx_strand_id
1 'polypeptide(L)'
;VGRGEVDVPPDLYSIIGRFKTENMGIEKIAMNVISNPRIRFLIVCGKEEFGHFPGDAILCFAKEGIGEDMRIKGTRAAIPFLCNLTSEAVDRFREQVEVIDLVHPKEAGEIIEYDPIYFFEKENRDELVERLRECNKMNPGPFEADPIILTSEGLDRGGDEIGNRMNKLADHFANQMLRMPSQKLSTSSSIVVVSEEFRIILDPIDMEVVEVPSVNLARRLKSYLTGRDV
;
A
#
# COMPACT_ATOMS: atom_id res chain seq x y z
N VAL A 1 -2.19 -1.09 -12.45
CA VAL A 1 -1.05 -1.35 -11.56
C VAL A 1 0.22 -0.88 -12.25
N GLY A 2 1.13 -0.26 -11.50
CA GLY A 2 2.42 0.15 -12.02
C GLY A 2 2.36 1.30 -13.02
N ARG A 3 3.18 1.24 -14.08
CA ARG A 3 3.16 2.21 -15.19
C ARG A 3 2.27 1.82 -16.39
N GLY A 4 1.24 1.01 -16.16
CA GLY A 4 0.33 0.61 -17.22
C GLY A 4 -0.40 1.80 -17.84
N GLU A 5 -0.45 1.84 -19.16
CA GLU A 5 -1.17 2.84 -19.92
C GLU A 5 -2.22 2.14 -20.81
N VAL A 6 -3.46 2.60 -20.70
CA VAL A 6 -4.60 2.04 -21.41
C VAL A 6 -5.52 3.17 -21.83
N ASP A 7 -5.96 3.11 -23.07
CA ASP A 7 -6.99 3.99 -23.60
C ASP A 7 -8.36 3.32 -23.44
N VAL A 8 -9.25 3.99 -22.72
CA VAL A 8 -10.60 3.53 -22.40
C VAL A 8 -11.57 4.68 -22.65
N PRO A 9 -12.76 4.45 -23.23
CA PRO A 9 -13.75 5.50 -23.41
C PRO A 9 -14.04 6.26 -22.09
N PRO A 10 -13.94 7.60 -22.07
CA PRO A 10 -13.97 8.40 -20.84
C PRO A 10 -15.35 8.41 -20.16
N ASP A 11 -16.41 8.04 -20.88
CA ASP A 11 -17.77 7.88 -20.36
C ASP A 11 -17.95 6.60 -19.53
N LEU A 12 -16.98 5.68 -19.55
CA LEU A 12 -17.08 4.40 -18.86
C LEU A 12 -16.52 4.41 -17.43
N TYR A 13 -15.83 5.46 -16.99
CA TYR A 13 -15.22 5.53 -15.66
C TYR A 13 -15.42 6.89 -14.98
N SER A 14 -15.35 6.92 -13.64
CA SER A 14 -15.36 8.17 -12.86
C SER A 14 -13.97 8.71 -12.58
N ILE A 15 -13.01 7.81 -12.33
CA ILE A 15 -11.61 8.13 -12.08
C ILE A 15 -10.75 6.99 -12.64
N ILE A 16 -9.64 7.36 -13.28
CA ILE A 16 -8.62 6.41 -13.75
C ILE A 16 -7.27 6.87 -13.24
N GLY A 17 -6.44 5.93 -12.80
CA GLY A 17 -5.16 6.25 -12.19
C GLY A 17 -4.22 5.07 -12.12
N ARG A 18 -2.95 5.40 -11.84
CA ARG A 18 -1.87 4.43 -11.63
C ARG A 18 -1.47 4.46 -10.17
N PHE A 19 -1.16 3.29 -9.62
CA PHE A 19 -0.63 3.14 -8.27
C PHE A 19 0.44 2.04 -8.28
N LYS A 20 1.42 2.19 -7.39
CA LYS A 20 2.63 1.35 -7.35
C LYS A 20 2.92 0.75 -5.98
N THR A 21 2.56 1.47 -4.92
CA THR A 21 2.86 1.04 -3.56
C THR A 21 1.65 0.35 -2.94
N GLU A 22 1.94 -0.68 -2.16
CA GLU A 22 1.05 -1.50 -1.35
C GLU A 22 0.50 -0.79 -0.10
N ASN A 23 0.86 0.48 0.09
CA ASN A 23 0.53 1.30 1.25
C ASN A 23 -0.13 2.62 0.80
N MET A 24 0.63 3.71 0.70
CA MET A 24 0.16 5.04 0.33
C MET A 24 -0.66 5.08 -0.97
N GLY A 25 -0.32 4.25 -1.96
CA GLY A 25 -1.10 4.10 -3.18
C GLY A 25 -2.52 3.62 -2.88
N ILE A 26 -2.65 2.58 -2.06
CA ILE A 26 -3.93 2.01 -1.63
C ILE A 26 -4.69 2.98 -0.72
N GLU A 27 -4.02 3.65 0.21
CA GLU A 27 -4.65 4.66 1.07
C GLU A 27 -5.32 5.77 0.23
N LYS A 28 -4.60 6.31 -0.76
CA LYS A 28 -5.14 7.32 -1.67
C LYS A 28 -6.32 6.81 -2.48
N ILE A 29 -6.28 5.55 -2.92
CA ILE A 29 -7.42 4.94 -3.62
C ILE A 29 -8.62 4.86 -2.67
N ALA A 30 -8.44 4.29 -1.48
CA ALA A 30 -9.51 4.13 -0.50
C ALA A 30 -10.15 5.47 -0.13
N MET A 31 -9.35 6.49 0.17
CA MET A 31 -9.82 7.84 0.51
C MET A 31 -10.63 8.49 -0.62
N ASN A 32 -10.18 8.35 -1.88
CA ASN A 32 -10.91 8.90 -3.03
C ASN A 32 -12.22 8.14 -3.29
N VAL A 33 -12.25 6.83 -3.00
CA VAL A 33 -13.46 6.01 -3.14
C VAL A 33 -14.51 6.41 -2.09
N ILE A 34 -14.15 6.39 -0.81
CA ILE A 34 -15.11 6.61 0.30
C ILE A 34 -15.61 8.07 0.38
N SER A 35 -14.89 9.02 -0.24
CA SER A 35 -15.34 10.42 -0.38
C SER A 35 -16.35 10.62 -1.53
N ASN A 36 -16.63 9.59 -2.33
CA ASN A 36 -17.65 9.65 -3.37
C ASN A 36 -18.55 8.38 -3.33
N PRO A 37 -19.72 8.46 -2.68
CA PRO A 37 -20.66 7.34 -2.58
C PRO A 37 -21.15 6.77 -3.92
N ARG A 38 -20.98 7.50 -5.04
CA ARG A 38 -21.35 6.98 -6.38
C ARG A 38 -20.34 5.97 -6.93
N ILE A 39 -19.14 5.88 -6.37
CA ILE A 39 -18.16 4.89 -6.79
C ILE A 39 -18.53 3.58 -6.10
N ARG A 40 -19.03 2.63 -6.89
CA ARG A 40 -19.51 1.30 -6.44
C ARG A 40 -18.69 0.13 -6.96
N PHE A 41 -17.80 0.38 -7.91
CA PHE A 41 -16.91 -0.62 -8.48
C PHE A 41 -15.50 -0.05 -8.56
N LEU A 42 -14.51 -0.88 -8.25
CA LEU A 42 -13.09 -0.60 -8.45
C LEU A 42 -12.49 -1.74 -9.26
N ILE A 43 -12.09 -1.46 -10.50
CA ILE A 43 -11.38 -2.44 -11.34
C ILE A 43 -9.88 -2.25 -11.14
N VAL A 44 -9.20 -3.32 -10.73
CA VAL A 44 -7.74 -3.35 -10.57
C VAL A 44 -7.16 -4.12 -11.74
N CYS A 45 -6.44 -3.43 -12.63
CA CYS A 45 -5.95 -4.02 -13.87
C CYS A 45 -4.47 -3.70 -14.15
N GLY A 46 -3.87 -4.41 -15.12
CA GLY A 46 -2.47 -4.27 -15.52
C GLY A 46 -1.58 -5.37 -14.93
N LYS A 47 -0.26 -5.25 -15.11
CA LYS A 47 0.72 -6.22 -14.62
C LYS A 47 1.09 -5.97 -13.17
N GLU A 48 1.37 -7.03 -12.42
CA GLU A 48 1.88 -6.93 -11.05
C GLU A 48 3.31 -6.35 -11.01
N GLU A 49 3.67 -5.67 -9.92
CA GLU A 49 5.03 -5.15 -9.69
C GLU A 49 5.74 -5.91 -8.57
N PHE A 50 6.99 -6.33 -8.81
CA PHE A 50 7.77 -7.14 -7.87
C PHE A 50 8.19 -6.31 -6.66
N GLY A 51 8.28 -6.96 -5.50
CA GLY A 51 8.64 -6.35 -4.22
C GLY A 51 7.43 -5.70 -3.54
N HIS A 52 6.79 -4.74 -4.20
CA HIS A 52 5.61 -4.06 -3.66
C HIS A 52 4.35 -4.94 -3.75
N PHE A 53 4.16 -5.70 -4.83
CA PHE A 53 2.93 -6.48 -5.10
C PHE A 53 1.63 -5.68 -4.83
N PRO A 54 1.49 -4.46 -5.39
CA PRO A 54 0.36 -3.59 -5.13
C PRO A 54 -1.00 -4.17 -5.57
N GLY A 55 -1.05 -4.98 -6.63
CA GLY A 55 -2.27 -5.66 -7.07
C GLY A 55 -2.76 -6.67 -6.03
N ASP A 56 -1.88 -7.57 -5.60
CA ASP A 56 -2.11 -8.53 -4.50
C ASP A 56 -2.57 -7.81 -3.23
N ALA A 57 -1.89 -6.72 -2.85
CA ALA A 57 -2.19 -5.97 -1.64
C ALA A 57 -3.60 -5.35 -1.66
N ILE A 58 -4.02 -4.70 -2.75
CA ILE A 58 -5.34 -4.07 -2.80
C ILE A 58 -6.48 -5.09 -2.85
N LEU A 59 -6.27 -6.23 -3.50
CA LEU A 59 -7.24 -7.33 -3.54
C LEU A 59 -7.40 -7.97 -2.15
N CYS A 60 -6.29 -8.17 -1.44
CA CYS A 60 -6.31 -8.66 -0.06
C CYS A 60 -6.95 -7.64 0.89
N PHE A 61 -6.66 -6.34 0.72
CA PHE A 61 -7.27 -5.27 1.49
C PHE A 61 -8.79 -5.25 1.34
N ALA A 62 -9.29 -5.33 0.11
CA ALA A 62 -10.73 -5.37 -0.15
C ALA A 62 -11.40 -6.60 0.50
N LYS A 63 -10.77 -7.77 0.38
CA LYS A 63 -11.34 -9.02 0.87
C LYS A 63 -11.27 -9.14 2.40
N GLU A 64 -10.07 -8.99 2.96
CA GLU A 64 -9.78 -9.33 4.34
C GLU A 64 -9.72 -8.10 5.26
N GLY A 65 -9.45 -6.90 4.72
CA GLY A 65 -9.21 -5.69 5.49
C GLY A 65 -7.82 -5.63 6.12
N ILE A 66 -7.70 -4.85 7.20
CA ILE A 66 -6.46 -4.69 7.98
C ILE A 66 -6.55 -5.42 9.33
N GLY A 67 -5.40 -5.76 9.90
CA GLY A 67 -5.26 -6.24 11.28
C GLY A 67 -5.11 -5.08 12.28
N GLU A 68 -5.00 -5.42 13.56
CA GLU A 68 -4.78 -4.46 14.66
C GLU A 68 -3.45 -3.69 14.53
N ASP A 69 -2.47 -4.27 13.84
CA ASP A 69 -1.16 -3.68 13.56
C ASP A 69 -1.15 -2.78 12.31
N MET A 70 -2.34 -2.43 11.78
CA MET A 70 -2.56 -1.68 10.53
C MET A 70 -2.07 -2.40 9.27
N ARG A 71 -1.71 -3.68 9.36
CA ARG A 71 -1.24 -4.47 8.21
C ARG A 71 -2.41 -5.03 7.41
N ILE A 72 -2.33 -4.98 6.08
CA ILE A 72 -3.26 -5.71 5.21
C ILE A 72 -3.10 -7.22 5.45
N LYS A 73 -4.23 -7.91 5.69
CA LYS A 73 -4.24 -9.35 5.95
C LYS A 73 -4.12 -10.14 4.65
N GLY A 74 -3.35 -11.23 4.66
CA GLY A 74 -3.28 -12.19 3.55
C GLY A 74 -2.39 -11.80 2.37
N THR A 75 -1.84 -10.59 2.33
CA THR A 75 -0.99 -10.14 1.22
C THR A 75 0.46 -10.59 1.35
N ARG A 76 1.09 -10.84 0.20
CA ARG A 76 2.52 -11.16 0.03
C ARG A 76 3.40 -9.91 -0.06
N ALA A 77 2.82 -8.72 -0.08
CA ALA A 77 3.55 -7.46 -0.13
C ALA A 77 4.48 -7.26 1.07
N ALA A 78 5.60 -6.57 0.83
CA ALA A 78 6.66 -6.36 1.81
C ALA A 78 6.22 -5.44 2.96
N ILE A 79 5.72 -4.23 2.65
CA ILE A 79 5.36 -3.18 3.64
C ILE A 79 3.88 -2.70 3.48
N PRO A 80 2.89 -3.60 3.56
CA PRO A 80 1.46 -3.32 3.37
C PRO A 80 0.79 -2.80 4.65
N PHE A 81 1.19 -1.63 5.10
CA PHE A 81 0.62 -0.98 6.28
C PHE A 81 -0.16 0.27 5.86
N LEU A 82 -1.41 0.38 6.30
CA LEU A 82 -2.33 1.47 5.94
C LEU A 82 -2.58 2.39 7.15
N CYS A 83 -1.52 3.07 7.59
CA CYS A 83 -1.51 3.85 8.83
C CYS A 83 -2.41 5.10 8.77
N ASN A 84 -2.78 5.58 7.58
CA ASN A 84 -3.60 6.78 7.40
C ASN A 84 -5.11 6.49 7.30
N LEU A 85 -5.52 5.22 7.37
CA LEU A 85 -6.94 4.83 7.35
C LEU A 85 -7.43 4.51 8.76
N THR A 86 -8.65 4.96 9.08
CA THR A 86 -9.36 4.51 10.27
C THR A 86 -10.04 3.16 10.01
N SER A 87 -10.36 2.41 11.06
CA SER A 87 -11.15 1.16 10.91
C SER A 87 -12.49 1.42 10.21
N GLU A 88 -13.17 2.52 10.55
CA GLU A 88 -14.40 2.96 9.87
C GLU A 88 -14.18 3.17 8.37
N ALA A 89 -13.08 3.81 7.95
CA ALA A 89 -12.78 4.02 6.55
C ALA A 89 -12.48 2.72 5.81
N VAL A 90 -11.84 1.75 6.48
CA VAL A 90 -11.58 0.42 5.92
C VAL A 90 -12.90 -0.33 5.71
N ASP A 91 -13.77 -0.38 6.71
CA ASP A 91 -15.06 -1.06 6.60
C ASP A 91 -15.95 -0.38 5.56
N ARG A 92 -16.00 0.96 5.58
CA ARG A 92 -16.71 1.74 4.56
C ARG A 92 -16.22 1.41 3.15
N PHE A 93 -14.91 1.34 2.92
CA PHE A 93 -14.38 0.97 1.60
C PHE A 93 -14.87 -0.42 1.18
N ARG A 94 -14.77 -1.41 2.06
CA ARG A 94 -15.11 -2.81 1.78
C ARG A 94 -16.60 -3.02 1.54
N GLU A 95 -17.46 -2.24 2.20
CA GLU A 95 -18.91 -2.27 1.99
C GLU A 95 -19.35 -1.47 0.76
N GLN A 96 -18.65 -0.38 0.45
CA GLN A 96 -19.06 0.55 -0.60
C GLN A 96 -18.79 0.02 -2.01
N VAL A 97 -17.63 -0.59 -2.23
CA VAL A 97 -17.18 -1.01 -3.56
C VAL A 97 -16.99 -2.51 -3.71
N GLU A 98 -17.43 -3.02 -4.86
CA GLU A 98 -16.97 -4.31 -5.37
C GLU A 98 -15.62 -4.14 -6.07
N VAL A 99 -14.60 -4.86 -5.63
CA VAL A 99 -13.26 -4.83 -6.23
C VAL A 99 -13.12 -5.98 -7.22
N ILE A 100 -12.87 -5.63 -8.48
CA ILE A 100 -12.79 -6.57 -9.60
C ILE A 100 -11.33 -6.73 -10.01
N ASP A 101 -10.88 -7.98 -10.01
CA ASP A 101 -9.51 -8.36 -10.34
C ASP A 101 -9.34 -8.64 -11.84
N LEU A 102 -8.60 -7.77 -12.53
CA LEU A 102 -8.10 -7.96 -13.88
C LEU A 102 -6.57 -7.76 -13.91
N VAL A 103 -5.87 -8.10 -12.83
CA VAL A 103 -4.40 -8.00 -12.79
C VAL A 103 -3.81 -9.23 -13.46
N HIS A 104 -3.12 -9.03 -14.58
CA HIS A 104 -2.37 -10.07 -15.28
C HIS A 104 -1.17 -9.46 -16.04
N PRO A 105 -0.01 -10.15 -16.09
CA PRO A 105 0.34 -11.33 -15.29
C PRO A 105 0.40 -11.02 -13.78
N LYS A 106 0.14 -12.06 -12.97
CA LYS A 106 0.23 -12.01 -11.50
C LYS A 106 1.66 -12.23 -11.02
N GLU A 107 2.43 -12.92 -11.83
CA GLU A 107 3.86 -13.11 -11.66
C GLU A 107 4.55 -11.79 -12.00
N ALA A 108 5.33 -11.29 -11.05
CA ALA A 108 6.21 -10.16 -11.29
C ALA A 108 7.64 -10.67 -11.48
N GLY A 109 8.27 -10.31 -12.60
CA GLY A 109 9.69 -10.56 -12.83
C GLY A 109 10.57 -9.75 -11.87
N GLU A 110 11.84 -10.12 -11.73
CA GLU A 110 12.80 -9.46 -10.83
C GLU A 110 12.86 -7.94 -11.03
N ILE A 111 13.32 -7.21 -9.99
CA ILE A 111 13.47 -5.75 -10.03
C ILE A 111 14.32 -5.35 -11.24
N ILE A 112 13.71 -4.63 -12.17
CA ILE A 112 14.40 -4.06 -13.32
C ILE A 112 14.90 -2.67 -12.90
N GLU A 113 16.15 -2.35 -13.19
CA GLU A 113 16.74 -1.02 -12.96
C GLU A 113 15.93 0.12 -13.61
N TYR A 114 15.18 -0.22 -14.67
CA TYR A 114 14.25 0.65 -15.37
C TYR A 114 12.85 0.04 -15.42
N ASP A 115 11.87 0.75 -14.86
CA ASP A 115 10.44 0.42 -14.92
C ASP A 115 9.75 1.25 -16.03
N PRO A 116 9.65 0.72 -17.27
CA PRO A 116 9.05 1.44 -18.40
C PRO A 116 7.52 1.53 -18.30
N ILE A 117 6.97 2.56 -18.95
CA ILE A 117 5.55 2.55 -19.32
C ILE A 117 5.30 1.35 -20.23
N TYR A 118 4.22 0.62 -19.96
CA TYR A 118 3.77 -0.48 -20.80
C TYR A 118 2.33 -0.24 -21.22
N PHE A 119 2.00 -0.62 -22.45
CA PHE A 119 0.65 -0.52 -22.97
C PHE A 119 -0.09 -1.83 -22.77
N PHE A 120 -1.40 -1.74 -22.55
CA PHE A 120 -2.23 -2.93 -22.46
C PHE A 120 -2.28 -3.63 -23.82
N GLU A 121 -2.13 -4.95 -23.81
CA GLU A 121 -2.42 -5.78 -24.97
C GLU A 121 -3.91 -5.64 -25.34
N LYS A 122 -4.23 -5.90 -26.61
CA LYS A 122 -5.57 -5.66 -27.14
C LYS A 122 -6.62 -6.46 -26.38
N GLU A 123 -6.33 -7.73 -26.11
CA GLU A 123 -7.21 -8.67 -25.42
C GLU A 123 -7.55 -8.16 -24.01
N ASN A 124 -6.52 -7.73 -23.28
CA ASN A 124 -6.64 -7.20 -21.91
C ASN A 124 -7.39 -5.87 -21.87
N ARG A 125 -7.20 -5.02 -22.89
CA ARG A 125 -7.96 -3.78 -23.06
C ARG A 125 -9.43 -4.08 -23.35
N ASP A 126 -9.71 -5.01 -24.25
CA ASP A 126 -11.07 -5.34 -24.66
C ASP A 126 -11.85 -5.95 -23.48
N GLU A 127 -11.21 -6.82 -22.68
CA GLU A 127 -11.76 -7.34 -21.43
C GLU A 127 -12.07 -6.23 -20.41
N LEU A 128 -11.14 -5.28 -20.21
CA LEU A 128 -11.36 -4.13 -19.33
C LEU A 128 -12.58 -3.30 -19.77
N VAL A 129 -12.69 -3.02 -21.07
CA VAL A 129 -13.83 -2.25 -21.63
C VAL A 129 -15.14 -3.01 -21.46
N GLU A 130 -15.15 -4.32 -21.68
CA GLU A 130 -16.32 -5.16 -21.46
C GLU A 130 -16.76 -5.11 -19.99
N ARG A 131 -15.84 -5.32 -19.05
CA ARG A 131 -16.14 -5.30 -17.62
C ARG A 131 -16.64 -3.92 -17.15
N LEU A 132 -16.08 -2.83 -17.66
CA LEU A 132 -16.59 -1.48 -17.37
C LEU A 132 -18.05 -1.29 -17.82
N ARG A 133 -18.41 -1.80 -19.01
CA ARG A 133 -19.79 -1.75 -19.51
C ARG A 133 -20.73 -2.60 -18.64
N GLU A 134 -20.27 -3.74 -18.15
CA GLU A 134 -21.03 -4.58 -17.22
C GLU A 134 -21.28 -3.85 -15.90
N CYS A 135 -20.25 -3.26 -15.29
CA CYS A 135 -20.38 -2.46 -14.06
C CYS A 135 -21.38 -1.31 -14.22
N ASN A 136 -21.33 -0.60 -15.35
CA ASN A 136 -22.28 0.49 -15.62
C ASN A 136 -23.73 0.00 -15.73
N LYS A 137 -23.97 -1.20 -16.29
CA LYS A 137 -25.30 -1.81 -16.34
C LYS A 137 -25.78 -2.29 -14.96
N MET A 138 -24.85 -2.76 -14.13
CA MET A 138 -25.13 -3.27 -12.78
C MET A 138 -25.09 -2.19 -11.70
N ASN A 139 -24.98 -0.91 -12.05
CA ASN A 139 -24.83 0.18 -11.09
C ASN A 139 -26.00 0.21 -10.10
N PRO A 140 -25.76 -0.09 -8.80
CA PRO A 140 -26.81 -0.13 -7.78
C PRO A 140 -27.24 1.27 -7.31
N GLY A 141 -26.64 2.33 -7.85
CA GLY A 141 -26.80 3.70 -7.36
C GLY A 141 -25.80 4.05 -6.25
N PRO A 142 -25.89 5.26 -5.67
CA PRO A 142 -25.00 5.70 -4.61
C PRO A 142 -25.08 4.77 -3.38
N PHE A 143 -23.98 4.61 -2.67
CA PHE A 143 -23.97 3.95 -1.37
C PHE A 143 -24.78 4.75 -0.35
N GLU A 144 -25.55 4.06 0.49
CA GLU A 144 -26.52 4.64 1.42
C GLU A 144 -25.87 5.21 2.70
N ALA A 145 -24.85 6.06 2.54
CA ALA A 145 -24.26 6.82 3.62
C ALA A 145 -23.47 8.02 3.09
N ASP A 146 -23.33 9.04 3.94
CA ASP A 146 -22.62 10.27 3.58
C ASP A 146 -21.15 10.00 3.23
N PRO A 147 -20.52 10.86 2.40
CA PRO A 147 -19.10 10.77 2.09
C PRO A 147 -18.23 10.81 3.36
N ILE A 148 -17.24 9.93 3.44
CA ILE A 148 -16.17 10.05 4.44
C ILE A 148 -15.04 10.86 3.82
N ILE A 149 -14.73 12.02 4.41
CA ILE A 149 -13.61 12.86 3.99
C ILE A 149 -12.51 12.68 5.03
N LEU A 150 -11.47 11.94 4.66
CA LEU A 150 -10.24 11.88 5.42
C LEU A 150 -9.28 12.95 4.90
N THR A 151 -8.72 13.75 5.80
CA THR A 151 -7.55 14.57 5.48
C THR A 151 -6.32 13.71 5.63
N SER A 152 -5.72 13.30 4.49
CA SER A 152 -4.39 12.71 4.51
C SER A 152 -3.40 13.79 4.90
N GLU A 153 -2.55 13.49 5.89
CA GLU A 153 -1.40 14.32 6.33
C GLU A 153 -0.41 14.68 5.19
N GLY A 154 -0.60 14.15 3.99
CA GLY A 154 0.23 14.43 2.80
C GLY A 154 -0.24 15.59 1.92
N LEU A 155 -1.41 16.20 2.18
CA LEU A 155 -1.93 17.32 1.37
C LEU A 155 -1.96 18.67 2.09
N ASP A 156 -1.98 18.68 3.41
CA ASP A 156 -1.91 19.88 4.23
C ASP A 156 -0.57 19.89 4.97
N ARG A 157 0.28 20.90 4.72
CA ARG A 157 1.60 20.96 5.34
C ARG A 157 1.46 21.05 6.87
N GLY A 158 1.72 19.94 7.58
CA GLY A 158 1.80 19.92 9.04
C GLY A 158 1.65 18.56 9.74
N GLY A 159 2.01 17.44 9.11
CA GLY A 159 1.88 16.10 9.70
C GLY A 159 3.00 15.77 10.70
N ASP A 160 2.79 16.08 11.98
CA ASP A 160 3.61 15.57 13.08
C ASP A 160 2.90 14.38 13.75
N GLU A 161 3.33 13.16 13.41
CA GLU A 161 4.06 12.27 14.34
C GLU A 161 4.37 10.91 13.69
N ILE A 162 3.43 10.24 13.01
CA ILE A 162 3.65 8.84 12.55
C ILE A 162 4.45 8.76 11.24
N GLY A 163 4.12 9.56 10.22
CA GLY A 163 4.88 9.61 8.97
C GLY A 163 6.32 10.09 9.17
N ASN A 164 6.50 11.10 10.02
CA ASN A 164 7.83 11.56 10.45
C ASN A 164 8.58 10.48 11.24
N ARG A 165 7.91 9.75 12.15
CA ARG A 165 8.52 8.60 12.86
C ARG A 165 8.88 7.47 11.90
N MET A 166 8.06 7.18 10.88
CA MET A 166 8.33 6.18 9.83
C MET A 166 9.54 6.54 8.97
N ASN A 167 9.60 7.78 8.47
CA ASN A 167 10.75 8.26 7.70
C ASN A 167 12.02 8.25 8.57
N LYS A 168 11.94 8.73 9.81
CA LYS A 168 13.08 8.66 10.75
C LYS A 168 13.52 7.23 11.01
N LEU A 169 12.59 6.27 11.14
CA LEU A 169 12.90 4.86 11.35
C LEU A 169 13.53 4.22 10.10
N ALA A 170 13.03 4.55 8.91
CA ALA A 170 13.59 4.09 7.65
C ALA A 170 14.99 4.68 7.43
N ASP A 171 15.18 5.98 7.66
CA ASP A 171 16.46 6.67 7.62
C ASP A 171 17.43 6.08 8.65
N HIS A 172 16.96 5.76 9.86
CA HIS A 172 17.77 5.12 10.91
C HIS A 172 18.38 3.81 10.41
N PHE A 173 17.56 2.90 9.88
CA PHE A 173 18.04 1.62 9.37
C PHE A 173 18.84 1.76 8.05
N ALA A 174 18.45 2.66 7.15
CA ALA A 174 19.15 2.88 5.88
C ALA A 174 20.53 3.51 6.09
N ASN A 175 20.65 4.50 7.00
CA ASN A 175 21.93 5.12 7.33
C ASN A 175 22.91 4.10 7.92
N GLN A 176 22.45 3.14 8.73
CA GLN A 176 23.30 2.04 9.20
C GLN A 176 23.89 1.21 8.05
N MET A 177 23.15 1.05 6.95
CA MET A 177 23.63 0.33 5.78
C MET A 177 24.65 1.12 4.97
N LEU A 178 24.48 2.44 4.88
CA LEU A 178 25.32 3.36 4.11
C LEU A 178 26.64 3.76 4.81
N ARG A 179 26.81 3.41 6.09
CA ARG A 179 28.06 3.68 6.83
C ARG A 179 29.26 2.93 6.21
N MET A 180 30.44 3.54 6.29
CA MET A 180 31.68 2.89 5.86
C MET A 180 31.93 1.62 6.70
N PRO A 181 32.56 0.57 6.13
CA PRO A 181 32.84 -0.67 6.85
C PRO A 181 33.59 -0.47 8.18
N SER A 182 34.45 0.56 8.26
CA SER A 182 35.18 0.94 9.47
C SER A 182 34.31 1.59 10.56
N GLN A 183 33.12 2.08 10.22
CA GLN A 183 32.14 2.73 11.10
C GLN A 183 30.96 1.81 11.45
N LYS A 184 30.94 0.60 10.88
CA LYS A 184 29.83 -0.34 10.98
C LYS A 184 30.15 -1.41 12.03
N LEU A 185 29.29 -1.54 13.03
CA LEU A 185 29.29 -2.73 13.87
C LEU A 185 28.70 -3.88 13.03
N SER A 186 29.56 -4.78 12.54
CA SER A 186 29.12 -5.92 11.71
C SER A 186 28.55 -7.02 12.60
N THR A 187 27.26 -6.91 12.93
CA THR A 187 26.55 -7.88 13.76
C THR A 187 25.20 -8.27 13.16
N SER A 188 24.73 -9.47 13.47
CA SER A 188 23.40 -10.01 13.15
C SER A 188 22.37 -9.71 14.24
N SER A 189 22.66 -8.77 15.15
CA SER A 189 21.79 -8.49 16.29
C SER A 189 20.43 -7.98 15.84
N SER A 190 19.39 -8.67 16.30
CA SER A 190 18.00 -8.27 16.10
C SER A 190 17.65 -7.07 16.98
N ILE A 191 16.54 -6.40 16.65
CA ILE A 191 15.97 -5.38 17.52
C ILE A 191 15.52 -6.03 18.83
N VAL A 192 15.89 -5.42 19.95
CA VAL A 192 15.39 -5.81 21.28
C VAL A 192 14.10 -5.04 21.54
N VAL A 193 13.02 -5.75 21.83
CA VAL A 193 11.75 -5.10 22.20
C VAL A 193 11.78 -4.81 23.68
N VAL A 194 11.72 -3.52 24.01
CA VAL A 194 11.74 -3.04 25.41
C VAL A 194 10.31 -2.99 25.94
N SER A 195 9.35 -2.56 25.12
CA SER A 195 7.93 -2.62 25.44
C SER A 195 7.09 -2.68 24.16
N GLU A 196 6.20 -3.67 24.06
CA GLU A 196 5.20 -3.70 22.97
C GLU A 196 4.09 -2.67 23.21
N GLU A 197 3.62 -2.53 24.45
CA GLU A 197 2.57 -1.58 24.84
C GLU A 197 2.97 -0.13 24.53
N PHE A 198 4.18 0.28 24.92
CA PHE A 198 4.70 1.62 24.66
C PHE A 198 5.42 1.73 23.32
N ARG A 199 5.48 0.64 22.54
CA ARG A 199 6.14 0.56 21.22
C ARG A 199 7.60 1.02 21.27
N ILE A 200 8.33 0.60 22.29
CA ILE A 200 9.73 0.97 22.51
C ILE A 200 10.62 -0.18 22.08
N ILE A 201 11.61 0.14 21.24
CA ILE A 201 12.65 -0.79 20.82
C ILE A 201 14.03 -0.28 21.21
N LEU A 202 14.98 -1.19 21.38
CA LEU A 202 16.41 -0.92 21.50
C LEU A 202 17.09 -1.49 20.24
N ASP A 203 17.77 -0.62 19.50
CA ASP A 203 18.71 -1.06 18.47
C ASP A 203 20.09 -1.28 19.08
N PRO A 204 20.55 -2.54 19.25
CA PRO A 204 21.84 -2.83 19.87
C PRO A 204 23.04 -2.40 19.02
N ILE A 205 22.85 -2.06 17.74
CA ILE A 205 23.93 -1.60 16.85
C ILE A 205 24.36 -0.18 17.22
N ASP A 206 23.38 0.71 17.43
CA ASP A 206 23.62 2.10 17.81
C ASP A 206 23.42 2.34 19.33
N MET A 207 22.97 1.33 20.07
CA MET A 207 22.57 1.42 21.48
C MET A 207 21.50 2.50 21.72
N GLU A 208 20.59 2.66 20.76
CA GLU A 208 19.52 3.66 20.81
C GLU A 208 18.19 3.04 21.19
N VAL A 209 17.48 3.71 22.10
CA VAL A 209 16.11 3.39 22.47
C VAL A 209 15.18 4.33 21.70
N VAL A 210 14.32 3.75 20.86
CA VAL A 210 13.47 4.50 19.94
C VAL A 210 12.01 4.05 20.13
N GLU A 211 11.10 5.02 20.22
CA GLU A 211 9.66 4.75 20.12
C GLU A 211 9.28 4.61 18.64
N VAL A 212 8.64 3.51 18.28
CA VAL A 212 8.29 3.18 16.90
C VAL A 212 6.78 3.18 16.68
N PRO A 213 6.29 3.43 15.46
CA PRO A 213 4.87 3.38 15.16
C PRO A 213 4.25 2.00 15.39
N SER A 214 5.00 0.94 15.09
CA SER A 214 4.67 -0.45 15.35
C SER A 214 5.95 -1.26 15.50
N VAL A 215 6.02 -2.08 16.54
CA VAL A 215 7.17 -2.97 16.79
C VAL A 215 7.31 -4.02 15.68
N ASN A 216 6.18 -4.52 15.17
CA ASN A 216 6.16 -5.49 14.07
C ASN A 216 6.69 -4.86 12.78
N LEU A 217 6.21 -3.65 12.47
CA LEU A 217 6.68 -2.86 11.34
C LEU A 217 8.17 -2.56 11.42
N ALA A 218 8.67 -2.15 12.59
CA ALA A 218 10.09 -1.87 12.78
C ALA A 218 10.98 -3.10 12.54
N ARG A 219 10.56 -4.27 13.03
CA ARG A 219 11.24 -5.56 12.77
C ARG A 219 11.27 -5.88 11.28
N ARG A 220 10.11 -5.84 10.60
CA ARG A 220 10.01 -6.11 9.17
C ARG A 220 10.82 -5.14 8.33
N LEU A 221 10.79 -3.85 8.68
CA LEU A 221 11.52 -2.81 7.96
C LEU A 221 13.03 -3.02 8.07
N LYS A 222 13.55 -3.31 9.28
CA LYS A 222 14.97 -3.65 9.47
C LYS A 222 15.35 -4.89 8.66
N SER A 223 14.53 -5.92 8.66
CA SER A 223 14.78 -7.14 7.90
C SER A 223 14.77 -6.93 6.39
N TYR A 224 13.78 -6.19 5.89
CA TYR A 224 13.68 -5.82 4.49
C TYR A 224 14.89 -5.02 4.03
N LEU A 225 15.25 -3.96 4.76
CA LEU A 225 16.38 -3.11 4.43
C LEU A 225 17.70 -3.89 4.52
N THR A 226 17.90 -4.70 5.57
CA THR A 226 19.16 -5.44 5.73
C THR A 226 19.27 -6.72 4.91
N GLY A 227 18.20 -7.14 4.22
CA GLY A 227 18.16 -8.40 3.47
C GLY A 227 18.29 -9.64 4.36
N ARG A 228 17.79 -9.57 5.61
CA ARG A 228 17.91 -10.63 6.61
C ARG A 228 16.52 -10.97 7.15
N ASP A 229 16.07 -12.21 7.03
CA ASP A 229 14.78 -12.64 7.58
C ASP A 229 14.77 -12.57 9.13
N VAL A 230 13.63 -12.19 9.72
CA VAL A 230 13.36 -12.25 11.18
C VAL A 230 13.00 -13.67 11.57
#